data_AF-M2BWI9-F1
#
_entry.id   AF-M2BWI9-F1
#
_cell.length_a   1.000
_cell.length_b   1.000
_cell.length_c   1.000
_cell.angle_alpha   90.00
_cell.angle_beta   90.00
_cell.angle_gamma   90.00
#
_symmetry.space_group_name_H-M   'P 1'
#
loop_
_entity.id
_entity.type
_entity.pdbx_description
1 polymer ?
#
loop_
_entity_poly.entity_id
_entity_poly.type
_entity_poly.pdbx_seq_one_letter_code
_entity_poly.pdbx_strand_id
1 'polypeptide(L)'
;MQLIDKIKQIEKYICEHFEEWDLDDPVEEEYLNDYQEISGASEEDISAFEEKLGITLLEDFKELYRYKNGSKYLSIFPCVIDEIEMPFNLMSLQAVTSTKEHFQNRDALLSEFTNYFTNEDIENMKDSRIKPYLFNKKWIPFAEYCDSCFLMLDFDPDTTGKEGQIICYIHDPDKVVYTAPSITELIDGIIAEID
;
A
#
# COMPACT_ATOMS: atom_id res chain seq x y z
N MET A 1 -13.21 -12.53 11.83
CA MET A 1 -11.80 -12.71 12.19
C MET A 1 -11.20 -11.34 12.46
N GLN A 2 -10.36 -11.19 13.48
CA GLN A 2 -9.68 -9.91 13.75
C GLN A 2 -8.69 -9.61 12.60
N LEU A 3 -8.32 -8.35 12.41
CA LEU A 3 -7.40 -7.94 11.32
C LEU A 3 -6.09 -8.73 11.35
N ILE A 4 -5.46 -8.83 12.51
CA ILE A 4 -4.17 -9.52 12.67
C ILE A 4 -4.27 -11.03 12.42
N ASP A 5 -5.40 -11.66 12.73
CA ASP A 5 -5.60 -13.07 12.43
C ASP A 5 -5.69 -13.31 10.91
N LYS A 6 -6.31 -12.38 10.17
CA LYS A 6 -6.33 -12.39 8.69
C LYS A 6 -4.93 -12.21 8.12
N ILE A 7 -4.15 -11.27 8.64
CA ILE A 7 -2.76 -11.07 8.22
C ILE A 7 -1.95 -12.36 8.43
N LYS A 8 -2.07 -13.03 9.58
CA LYS A 8 -1.40 -14.32 9.83
C LYS A 8 -1.82 -15.44 8.87
N GLN A 9 -3.08 -15.43 8.45
CA GLN A 9 -3.54 -16.36 7.41
C GLN A 9 -2.85 -16.07 6.08
N ILE A 10 -2.74 -14.79 5.69
CA ILE A 10 -2.04 -14.36 4.48
C ILE A 10 -0.55 -14.72 4.55
N GLU A 11 0.12 -14.47 5.68
CA GLU A 11 1.53 -14.84 5.91
C GLU A 11 1.76 -16.33 5.64
N LYS A 12 0.86 -17.18 6.18
CA LYS A 12 0.93 -18.63 5.97
C LYS A 12 0.68 -18.99 4.51
N TYR A 13 -0.35 -18.41 3.90
CA TYR A 13 -0.71 -18.65 2.51
C TYR A 13 0.47 -18.31 1.57
N ILE A 14 1.10 -17.15 1.72
CA ILE A 14 2.24 -16.76 0.88
C ILE A 14 3.42 -17.72 1.02
N CYS A 15 3.67 -18.25 2.22
CA CYS A 15 4.71 -19.27 2.39
C CYS A 15 4.37 -20.62 1.74
N GLU A 16 3.07 -20.94 1.58
CA GLU A 16 2.61 -22.20 0.97
C GLU A 16 2.41 -22.07 -0.55
N HIS A 17 2.19 -20.86 -1.07
CA HIS A 17 1.78 -20.57 -2.45
C HIS A 17 2.67 -19.54 -3.16
N PHE A 18 3.90 -19.30 -2.70
CA PHE A 18 4.80 -18.28 -3.28
C PHE A 18 5.02 -18.43 -4.79
N GLU A 19 5.05 -19.66 -5.32
CA GLU A 19 5.20 -19.92 -6.76
C GLU A 19 4.03 -19.38 -7.58
N GLU A 20 2.81 -19.34 -7.02
CA GLU A 20 1.62 -18.80 -7.69
C GLU A 20 1.73 -17.29 -7.88
N TRP A 21 2.54 -16.62 -7.05
CA TRP A 21 2.74 -15.16 -7.04
C TRP A 21 4.07 -14.74 -7.68
N ASP A 22 4.77 -15.66 -8.35
CA ASP A 22 6.10 -15.44 -8.94
C ASP A 22 7.12 -14.88 -7.92
N LEU A 23 7.04 -15.36 -6.68
CA LEU A 23 7.94 -14.99 -5.59
C LEU A 23 9.02 -16.05 -5.39
N ASP A 24 10.16 -15.65 -4.81
CA ASP A 24 11.14 -16.59 -4.28
C ASP A 24 10.60 -17.28 -3.01
N ASP A 25 11.09 -18.49 -2.70
CA ASP A 25 10.67 -19.24 -1.50
C ASP A 25 11.00 -18.44 -0.22
N PRO A 26 9.99 -17.96 0.53
CA PRO A 26 10.23 -17.10 1.69
C PRO A 26 10.98 -17.78 2.85
N VAL A 27 11.00 -19.11 2.89
CA VAL A 27 11.69 -19.90 3.91
C VAL A 27 13.14 -20.12 3.50
N GLU A 28 13.39 -20.52 2.24
CA GLU A 28 14.75 -20.72 1.74
C GLU A 28 15.55 -19.41 1.69
N GLU A 29 14.91 -18.31 1.31
CA GLU A 29 15.52 -16.97 1.25
C GLU A 29 15.56 -16.24 2.62
N GLU A 30 15.17 -16.93 3.70
CA GLU A 30 15.12 -16.41 5.07
C GLU A 30 14.15 -15.22 5.30
N TYR A 31 13.34 -14.82 4.30
CA TYR A 31 12.39 -13.70 4.41
C TYR A 31 11.40 -13.87 5.56
N LEU A 32 10.91 -15.09 5.78
CA LEU A 32 10.02 -15.40 6.90
C LEU A 32 10.72 -15.23 8.27
N ASN A 33 11.97 -15.66 8.40
CA ASN A 33 12.73 -15.50 9.64
C ASN A 33 12.98 -14.00 9.89
N ASP A 34 13.40 -13.30 8.85
CA ASP A 34 13.66 -11.86 8.88
C ASP A 34 12.41 -11.06 9.27
N TYR A 35 11.26 -11.46 8.76
CA TYR A 35 9.95 -10.91 9.12
C TYR A 35 9.57 -11.20 10.57
N GLN A 36 9.79 -12.42 11.05
CA GLN A 36 9.43 -12.83 12.41
C GLN A 36 10.17 -12.00 13.47
N GLU A 37 11.42 -11.62 13.22
CA GLU A 37 12.24 -10.77 14.10
C GLU A 37 11.78 -9.29 14.14
N ILE A 38 10.98 -8.84 13.17
CA ILE A 38 10.43 -7.47 13.17
C ILE A 38 9.39 -7.36 14.28
N SER A 39 9.59 -6.41 15.20
CA SER A 39 8.58 -6.04 16.19
C SER A 39 7.59 -5.02 15.62
N GLY A 40 6.44 -4.87 16.26
CA GLY A 40 5.57 -3.73 16.04
C GLY A 40 6.21 -2.39 16.45
N ALA A 41 5.64 -1.31 15.95
CA ALA A 41 5.93 0.06 16.34
C ALA A 41 5.34 0.36 17.72
N SER A 42 6.06 1.17 18.51
CA SER A 42 5.52 1.71 19.77
C SER A 42 4.49 2.82 19.51
N GLU A 43 3.69 3.16 20.53
CA GLU A 43 2.77 4.30 20.44
C GLU A 43 3.52 5.62 20.25
N GLU A 44 4.73 5.73 20.81
CA GLU A 44 5.62 6.87 20.59
C GLU A 44 6.09 6.96 19.13
N ASP A 45 6.45 5.83 18.50
CA ASP A 45 6.85 5.79 17.10
C ASP A 45 5.69 6.18 16.17
N ILE A 46 4.50 5.64 16.43
CA ILE A 46 3.27 5.95 15.67
C ILE A 46 2.93 7.44 15.82
N SER A 47 2.97 7.97 17.05
CA SER A 47 2.68 9.38 17.31
C SER A 47 3.68 10.30 16.61
N ALA A 48 4.98 9.97 16.65
CA ALA A 48 6.02 10.73 15.97
C ALA A 48 5.88 10.68 14.44
N PHE A 49 5.46 9.54 13.90
CA PHE A 49 5.14 9.37 12.49
C PHE A 49 3.96 10.25 12.05
N GLU A 50 2.86 10.21 12.81
CA GLU A 50 1.67 11.05 12.60
C GLU A 50 2.03 12.55 12.63
N GLU A 51 2.81 12.98 13.63
CA GLU A 51 3.28 14.36 13.76
C GLU A 51 4.16 14.76 12.58
N LYS A 52 5.13 13.92 12.20
CA LYS A 52 6.07 14.21 11.10
C LYS A 52 5.36 14.40 9.76
N LEU A 53 4.32 13.60 9.48
CA LEU A 53 3.57 13.67 8.23
C LEU A 53 2.33 14.57 8.30
N GLY A 54 1.94 15.02 9.48
CA GLY A 54 0.75 15.85 9.68
C GLY A 54 -0.55 15.11 9.39
N ILE A 55 -0.61 13.82 9.72
CA ILE A 55 -1.77 12.94 9.49
C ILE A 55 -2.26 12.30 10.78
N THR A 56 -3.41 11.64 10.73
CA THR A 56 -3.86 10.72 11.76
C THR A 56 -4.20 9.39 11.12
N LEU A 57 -3.47 8.34 11.48
CA LEU A 57 -3.74 6.98 11.04
C LEU A 57 -5.05 6.49 11.64
N LEU A 58 -5.79 5.73 10.83
CA LEU A 58 -6.96 4.98 11.29
C LEU A 58 -6.54 3.88 12.28
N GLU A 59 -7.43 3.52 13.21
CA GLU A 59 -7.11 2.55 14.26
C GLU A 59 -6.63 1.20 13.71
N ASP A 60 -7.26 0.70 12.65
CA ASP A 60 -6.88 -0.55 11.98
C ASP A 60 -5.44 -0.50 11.42
N PHE A 61 -4.98 0.66 10.95
CA PHE A 61 -3.58 0.86 10.54
C PHE A 61 -2.63 0.90 11.73
N LYS A 62 -3.04 1.53 12.84
CA LYS A 62 -2.26 1.50 14.09
C LYS A 62 -2.16 0.07 14.62
N GLU A 63 -3.22 -0.73 14.53
CA GLU A 63 -3.22 -2.14 14.89
C GLU A 63 -2.22 -2.94 14.05
N LEU A 64 -2.22 -2.74 12.73
CA LEU A 64 -1.24 -3.33 11.82
C LEU A 64 0.20 -2.96 12.21
N TYR A 65 0.48 -1.68 12.44
CA TYR A 65 1.84 -1.23 12.79
C TYR A 65 2.27 -1.68 14.19
N ARG A 66 1.36 -1.79 15.16
CA ARG A 66 1.62 -2.41 16.47
C ARG A 66 1.92 -3.90 16.38
N TYR A 67 1.43 -4.57 15.35
CA TYR A 67 1.78 -5.95 15.08
C TYR A 67 3.15 -6.05 14.40
N LYS A 68 3.38 -5.31 13.30
CA LYS A 68 4.63 -5.32 12.53
C LYS A 68 4.96 -3.94 11.97
N ASN A 69 6.17 -3.44 12.26
CA ASN A 69 6.67 -2.20 11.67
C ASN A 69 7.41 -2.44 10.35
N GLY A 70 6.66 -2.88 9.34
CA GLY A 70 7.19 -3.30 8.05
C GLY A 70 7.30 -4.82 7.93
N SER A 71 7.47 -5.30 6.70
CA SER A 71 7.64 -6.73 6.42
C SER A 71 8.95 -7.11 5.72
N LYS A 72 9.82 -6.12 5.45
CA LYS A 72 11.03 -6.28 4.62
C LYS A 72 10.68 -6.92 3.27
N TYR A 73 11.08 -8.17 3.05
CA TYR A 73 10.92 -8.89 1.79
C TYR A 73 9.72 -9.84 1.78
N LEU A 74 9.07 -10.07 2.94
CA LEU A 74 7.89 -10.91 2.98
C LEU A 74 6.67 -10.13 2.49
N SER A 75 6.04 -10.61 1.43
CA SER A 75 4.79 -10.03 0.92
C SER A 75 3.63 -10.41 1.82
N ILE A 76 2.96 -9.39 2.36
CA ILE A 76 1.81 -9.58 3.26
C ILE A 76 0.52 -8.97 2.70
N PHE A 77 0.58 -8.43 1.48
CA PHE A 77 -0.60 -7.99 0.72
C PHE A 77 -0.55 -8.51 -0.73
N PRO A 78 -0.81 -9.81 -0.97
CA PRO A 78 -0.99 -10.36 -2.30
C PRO A 78 -2.28 -9.81 -2.91
N CYS A 79 -2.17 -8.77 -3.73
CA CYS A 79 -3.31 -8.07 -4.31
C CYS A 79 -3.39 -8.33 -5.82
N VAL A 80 -4.61 -8.46 -6.35
CA VAL A 80 -4.85 -8.33 -7.80
C VAL A 80 -5.51 -6.98 -8.03
N ILE A 81 -4.81 -6.07 -8.72
CA ILE A 81 -5.29 -4.71 -8.99
C ILE A 81 -5.15 -4.45 -10.47
N ASP A 82 -6.25 -4.04 -11.10
CA ASP A 82 -6.29 -3.79 -12.55
C ASP A 82 -5.84 -5.01 -13.37
N GLU A 83 -6.24 -6.21 -12.94
CA GLU A 83 -5.87 -7.51 -13.55
C GLU A 83 -4.38 -7.87 -13.43
N ILE A 84 -3.63 -7.19 -12.56
CA ILE A 84 -2.21 -7.44 -12.31
C ILE A 84 -2.03 -7.96 -10.88
N GLU A 85 -1.37 -9.12 -10.76
CA GLU A 85 -0.91 -9.67 -9.49
C GLU A 85 0.27 -8.84 -8.96
N MET A 86 0.10 -8.24 -7.79
CA MET A 86 1.10 -7.40 -7.14
C MET A 86 1.19 -7.79 -5.65
N PRO A 87 2.13 -8.67 -5.29
CA PRO A 87 2.41 -9.00 -3.90
C PRO A 87 3.19 -7.88 -3.20
N PHE A 88 2.50 -7.03 -2.43
CA PHE A 88 3.13 -5.90 -1.74
C PHE A 88 3.73 -6.29 -0.39
N ASN A 89 4.85 -5.63 -0.08
CA ASN A 89 5.51 -5.67 1.22
C ASN A 89 5.10 -4.44 2.05
N LEU A 90 4.84 -4.63 3.34
CA LEU A 90 4.56 -3.53 4.26
C LEU A 90 5.82 -2.70 4.46
N MET A 91 5.71 -1.40 4.21
CA MET A 91 6.79 -0.45 4.49
C MET A 91 6.82 -0.15 6.00
N SER A 92 8.02 -0.10 6.57
CA SER A 92 8.18 0.42 7.94
C SER A 92 7.82 1.91 8.00
N LEU A 93 7.42 2.41 9.17
CA LEU A 93 7.16 3.85 9.37
C LEU A 93 8.35 4.72 8.93
N GLN A 94 9.58 4.23 9.16
CA GLN A 94 10.79 4.91 8.69
C GLN A 94 10.85 4.94 7.17
N ALA A 95 10.67 3.80 6.50
CA ALA A 95 10.68 3.68 5.04
C ALA A 95 9.64 4.61 4.41
N VAL A 96 8.41 4.62 4.92
CA VAL A 96 7.36 5.55 4.48
C VAL A 96 7.83 7.01 4.55
N THR A 97 8.41 7.41 5.69
CA THR A 97 8.86 8.81 5.82
C THR A 97 10.02 9.15 4.90
N SER A 98 10.94 8.20 4.65
CA SER A 98 12.06 8.38 3.71
C SER A 98 11.58 8.46 2.27
N THR A 99 10.64 7.60 1.87
CA THR A 99 9.99 7.63 0.55
C THR A 99 9.29 8.96 0.33
N LYS A 100 8.60 9.49 1.34
CA LYS A 100 7.93 10.80 1.29
C LYS A 100 8.86 12.00 1.08
N GLU A 101 10.17 11.86 1.26
CA GLU A 101 11.11 12.94 0.97
C GLU A 101 11.25 13.18 -0.55
N HIS A 102 11.02 12.16 -1.38
CA HIS A 102 11.26 12.20 -2.82
C HIS A 102 10.07 11.73 -3.69
N PHE A 103 9.16 10.91 -3.15
CA PHE A 103 7.96 10.41 -3.83
C PHE A 103 6.69 10.91 -3.12
N GLN A 104 5.64 11.21 -3.90
CA GLN A 104 4.41 11.85 -3.39
C GLN A 104 4.69 13.10 -2.54
N ASN A 105 5.78 13.83 -2.82
CA ASN A 105 6.26 14.98 -2.03
C ASN A 105 5.78 16.33 -2.59
N ARG A 106 5.02 16.30 -3.69
CA ARG A 106 4.45 17.46 -4.38
C ARG A 106 3.08 17.11 -4.97
N ASP A 107 2.34 18.15 -5.31
CA ASP A 107 1.10 18.01 -6.06
C ASP A 107 1.43 18.21 -7.55
N ALA A 108 1.05 17.26 -8.39
CA ALA A 108 1.21 17.34 -9.85
C ALA A 108 0.09 16.55 -10.54
N LEU A 109 -0.72 17.24 -11.34
CA LEU A 109 -1.84 16.65 -12.07
C LEU A 109 -1.34 15.75 -13.21
N LEU A 110 -2.12 14.71 -13.56
CA LEU A 110 -1.85 13.88 -14.75
C LEU A 110 -1.69 14.75 -16.01
N SER A 111 -2.50 15.81 -16.13
CA SER A 111 -2.47 16.77 -17.25
C SER A 111 -1.18 17.58 -17.38
N GLU A 112 -0.33 17.62 -16.34
CA GLU A 112 0.98 18.28 -16.42
C GLU A 112 2.01 17.43 -17.18
N PHE A 113 1.76 16.13 -17.34
CA PHE A 113 2.66 15.17 -17.96
C PHE A 113 2.22 14.84 -19.40
N THR A 114 2.10 15.86 -20.25
CA THR A 114 1.55 15.74 -21.62
C THR A 114 2.34 14.82 -22.57
N ASN A 115 3.58 14.48 -22.23
CA ASN A 115 4.40 13.53 -22.99
C ASN A 115 4.07 12.06 -22.65
N TYR A 116 3.36 11.83 -21.55
CA TYR A 116 3.04 10.51 -21.01
C TYR A 116 1.52 10.25 -21.00
N PHE A 117 0.70 11.29 -20.83
CA PHE A 117 -0.76 11.17 -20.83
C PHE A 117 -1.42 12.04 -21.88
N THR A 118 -2.28 11.41 -22.68
CA THR A 118 -3.26 12.10 -23.52
C THR A 118 -4.52 12.45 -22.72
N ASN A 119 -5.36 13.31 -23.26
CA ASN A 119 -6.67 13.59 -22.65
C ASN A 119 -7.57 12.35 -22.58
N GLU A 120 -7.42 11.41 -23.52
CA GLU A 120 -8.15 10.15 -23.53
C GLU A 120 -7.68 9.24 -22.39
N ASP A 121 -6.37 9.15 -22.16
CA ASP A 121 -5.81 8.40 -21.02
C ASP A 121 -6.33 8.95 -19.69
N ILE A 122 -6.32 10.28 -19.54
CA ILE A 122 -6.82 10.94 -18.32
C ILE A 122 -8.31 10.67 -18.09
N GLU A 123 -9.13 10.69 -19.14
CA GLU A 123 -10.56 10.38 -19.00
C GLU A 123 -10.80 8.90 -18.72
N ASN A 124 -9.99 7.99 -19.29
CA ASN A 124 -10.07 6.54 -19.02
C ASN A 124 -9.66 6.19 -17.59
N MET A 125 -8.73 6.94 -16.98
CA MET A 125 -8.32 6.75 -15.58
C MET A 125 -9.21 7.47 -14.57
N LYS A 126 -10.21 8.23 -15.03
CA LYS A 126 -11.02 9.07 -14.17
C LYS A 126 -11.84 8.23 -13.20
N ASP A 127 -11.69 8.54 -11.92
CA ASP A 127 -12.45 7.93 -10.85
C ASP A 127 -12.95 9.04 -9.94
N SER A 128 -14.26 9.13 -9.67
CA SER A 128 -14.84 10.18 -8.83
C SER A 128 -14.41 10.10 -7.36
N ARG A 129 -13.68 9.06 -6.97
CA ARG A 129 -13.10 8.88 -5.63
C ARG A 129 -11.70 9.44 -5.52
N ILE A 130 -10.98 9.60 -6.64
CA ILE A 130 -9.56 9.96 -6.67
C ILE A 130 -9.39 11.23 -7.49
N LYS A 131 -8.69 12.22 -6.93
CA LYS A 131 -8.35 13.43 -7.70
C LYS A 131 -7.36 13.08 -8.81
N PRO A 132 -7.38 13.79 -9.96
CA PRO A 132 -6.58 13.45 -11.15
C PRO A 132 -5.10 13.86 -11.03
N TYR A 133 -4.48 13.52 -9.90
CA TYR A 133 -3.07 13.68 -9.61
C TYR A 133 -2.29 12.44 -10.04
N LEU A 134 -1.06 12.66 -10.49
CA LEU A 134 -0.03 11.62 -10.51
C LEU A 134 0.73 11.61 -9.18
N PHE A 135 0.99 12.82 -8.64
CA PHE A 135 1.60 13.02 -7.34
C PHE A 135 0.73 13.94 -6.47
N ASN A 136 0.54 13.59 -5.20
CA ASN A 136 -0.18 14.38 -4.21
C ASN A 136 0.51 14.28 -2.85
N LYS A 137 0.78 15.43 -2.22
CA LYS A 137 1.44 15.50 -0.90
C LYS A 137 0.71 14.78 0.22
N LYS A 138 -0.59 14.57 0.07
CA LYS A 138 -1.44 13.90 1.06
C LYS A 138 -1.65 12.42 0.76
N TRP A 139 -1.07 11.89 -0.32
CA TRP A 139 -0.98 10.46 -0.53
C TRP A 139 0.24 9.91 0.20
N ILE A 140 0.02 8.90 1.04
CA ILE A 140 1.03 8.34 1.93
C ILE A 140 1.24 6.86 1.56
N PRO A 141 2.37 6.49 0.93
CA PRO A 141 2.65 5.09 0.64
C PRO A 141 2.80 4.31 1.95
N PHE A 142 2.31 3.08 1.97
CA PHE A 142 2.45 2.19 3.13
C PHE A 142 2.86 0.76 2.74
N ALA A 143 2.71 0.38 1.47
CA ALA A 143 3.21 -0.89 0.96
C ALA A 143 3.84 -0.69 -0.43
N GLU A 144 4.84 -1.50 -0.76
CA GLU A 144 5.61 -1.39 -2.00
C GLU A 144 5.73 -2.74 -2.70
N TYR A 145 5.77 -2.69 -4.04
CA TYR A 145 6.01 -3.84 -4.91
C TYR A 145 7.03 -3.44 -5.98
N CYS A 146 8.10 -4.23 -6.11
CA CYS A 146 9.21 -4.02 -7.04
C CYS A 146 9.76 -2.58 -7.06
N ASP A 147 9.87 -1.93 -5.89
CA ASP A 147 10.37 -0.56 -5.70
C ASP A 147 9.72 0.53 -6.60
N SER A 148 8.56 0.25 -7.19
CA SER A 148 7.97 1.07 -8.25
C SER A 148 6.45 1.22 -8.16
N CYS A 149 5.77 0.22 -7.60
CA CYS A 149 4.33 0.26 -7.35
C CYS A 149 4.06 0.42 -5.84
N PHE A 150 3.06 1.21 -5.48
CA PHE A 150 2.78 1.53 -4.07
C PHE A 150 1.29 1.48 -3.76
N LEU A 151 0.92 0.78 -2.69
CA LEU A 151 -0.34 1.03 -2.00
C LEU A 151 -0.19 2.28 -1.14
N MET A 152 -1.16 3.18 -1.23
CA MET A 152 -1.13 4.47 -0.56
C MET A 152 -2.45 4.76 0.15
N LEU A 153 -2.33 5.41 1.30
CA LEU A 153 -3.43 6.07 2.00
C LEU A 153 -3.73 7.41 1.30
N ASP A 154 -4.98 7.59 0.92
CA ASP A 154 -5.46 8.82 0.29
C ASP A 154 -6.13 9.74 1.32
N PHE A 155 -5.39 10.77 1.77
CA PHE A 155 -5.90 11.85 2.63
C PHE A 155 -6.37 13.08 1.83
N ASP A 156 -6.53 12.97 0.51
CA ASP A 156 -7.07 14.02 -0.34
C ASP A 156 -8.02 13.47 -1.42
N PRO A 157 -9.03 12.67 -1.03
CA PRO A 157 -9.94 12.04 -1.98
C PRO A 157 -10.77 13.08 -2.75
N ASP A 158 -11.33 12.65 -3.87
CA ASP A 158 -12.31 13.45 -4.63
C ASP A 158 -13.74 13.26 -4.08
N THR A 159 -14.71 13.90 -4.72
CA THR A 159 -16.09 14.09 -4.25
C THR A 159 -16.82 12.85 -3.72
N THR A 160 -16.55 11.65 -4.26
CA THR A 160 -17.20 10.40 -3.82
C THR A 160 -16.27 9.49 -3.00
N GLY A 161 -15.01 9.91 -2.82
CA GLY A 161 -14.03 9.17 -2.06
C GLY A 161 -14.17 9.40 -0.56
N LYS A 162 -13.38 8.64 0.20
CA LYS A 162 -13.35 8.68 1.66
C LYS A 162 -11.91 8.92 2.11
N GLU A 163 -11.73 9.80 3.09
CA GLU A 163 -10.41 10.05 3.66
C GLU A 163 -9.86 8.77 4.29
N GLY A 164 -8.62 8.42 3.95
CA GLY A 164 -7.97 7.17 4.35
C GLY A 164 -8.36 5.95 3.50
N GLN A 165 -9.03 6.14 2.35
CA GLN A 165 -9.19 5.07 1.36
C GLN A 165 -7.81 4.64 0.81
N ILE A 166 -7.75 3.44 0.25
CA ILE A 166 -6.54 2.87 -0.32
C ILE A 166 -6.59 3.00 -1.84
N ILE A 167 -5.50 3.54 -2.38
CA ILE A 167 -5.24 3.64 -3.81
C ILE A 167 -3.91 2.96 -4.12
N CYS A 168 -3.73 2.55 -5.37
CA CYS A 168 -2.50 1.95 -5.87
C CYS A 168 -1.89 2.84 -6.95
N TYR A 169 -0.64 3.26 -6.76
CA TYR A 169 0.20 3.76 -7.84
C TYR A 169 0.86 2.57 -8.54
N ILE A 170 0.66 2.47 -9.84
CA ILE A 170 1.29 1.47 -10.72
C ILE A 170 2.25 2.21 -11.63
N HIS A 171 3.46 1.69 -11.81
CA HIS A 171 4.43 2.23 -12.75
C HIS A 171 4.44 1.43 -14.07
N ASP A 172 4.82 2.10 -15.17
CA ASP A 172 5.02 1.51 -16.50
C ASP A 172 3.85 0.67 -17.07
N PRO A 173 2.73 1.30 -17.50
CA PRO A 173 2.50 2.74 -17.53
C PRO A 173 2.01 3.29 -16.19
N ASP A 174 2.37 4.55 -15.92
CA ASP A 174 1.93 5.26 -14.71
C ASP A 174 0.40 5.30 -14.61
N LYS A 175 -0.16 4.78 -13.53
CA LYS A 175 -1.60 4.78 -13.25
C LYS A 175 -1.87 4.91 -11.75
N VAL A 176 -3.00 5.53 -11.40
CA VAL A 176 -3.51 5.55 -10.01
C VAL A 176 -4.88 4.89 -9.99
N VAL A 177 -5.03 3.82 -9.19
CA VAL A 177 -6.22 2.97 -9.16
C VAL A 177 -6.83 2.98 -7.77
N TYR A 178 -8.16 3.05 -7.67
CA TYR A 178 -8.85 2.83 -6.40
C TYR A 178 -8.78 1.36 -6.03
N THR A 179 -8.36 1.04 -4.81
CA THR A 179 -8.20 -0.34 -4.36
C THR A 179 -9.26 -0.72 -3.33
N ALA A 180 -9.38 0.03 -2.23
CA ALA A 180 -10.28 -0.34 -1.14
C ALA A 180 -10.70 0.86 -0.29
N PRO A 181 -11.84 0.81 0.41
CA PRO A 181 -12.29 1.92 1.27
C PRO A 181 -11.58 1.97 2.63
N SER A 182 -10.80 0.94 2.99
CA SER A 182 -9.98 0.85 4.21
C SER A 182 -9.02 -0.35 4.15
N ILE A 183 -8.05 -0.44 5.08
CA ILE A 183 -7.16 -1.62 5.19
C ILE A 183 -7.92 -2.88 5.53
N THR A 184 -8.91 -2.81 6.43
CA THR A 184 -9.74 -3.97 6.76
C THR A 184 -10.43 -4.51 5.52
N GLU A 185 -11.01 -3.65 4.68
CA GLU A 185 -11.69 -4.06 3.45
C GLU A 185 -10.71 -4.55 2.38
N LEU A 186 -9.48 -4.02 2.34
CA LEU A 186 -8.41 -4.57 1.49
C LEU A 186 -8.08 -6.01 1.91
N ILE A 187 -7.83 -6.23 3.21
CA ILE A 187 -7.49 -7.55 3.75
C ILE A 187 -8.64 -8.53 3.57
N ASP A 188 -9.88 -8.08 3.74
CA ASP A 188 -11.06 -8.91 3.53
C ASP A 188 -11.19 -9.37 2.08
N GLY A 189 -10.87 -8.47 1.14
CA GLY A 189 -10.75 -8.81 -0.28
C GLY A 189 -9.68 -9.86 -0.54
N ILE A 190 -8.49 -9.69 0.02
CA ILE A 190 -7.39 -10.67 -0.12
C ILE A 190 -7.79 -12.03 0.43
N ILE A 191 -8.36 -12.08 1.64
CA ILE A 191 -8.83 -13.34 2.25
C ILE A 191 -9.85 -14.04 1.36
N ALA A 192 -10.78 -13.29 0.74
CA ALA A 192 -11.80 -13.87 -0.12
C ALA A 192 -11.25 -14.48 -1.42
N GLU A 193 -10.08 -14.03 -1.89
CA GLU A 193 -9.42 -14.55 -3.10
C GLU A 193 -8.51 -15.76 -2.79
N ILE A 194 -7.97 -15.87 -1.57
CA ILE A 194 -7.06 -16.95 -1.17
C ILE A 194 -7.73 -18.11 -0.40
N ASP A 195 -8.99 -17.95 0.01
CA ASP A 195 -9.83 -19.00 0.64
C ASP A 195 -10.35 -20.02 -0.39
#